data_AF-A0A372RDQ8-F1
#
_entry.id   AF-A0A372RDQ8-F1
#
_cell.length_a   1.000
_cell.length_b   1.000
_cell.length_c   1.000
_cell.angle_alpha   90.00
_cell.angle_beta   90.00
_cell.angle_gamma   90.00
#
_symmetry.space_group_name_H-M   'P 1'
#
loop_
_entity.id
_entity.type
_entity.pdbx_description
1 polymer ?
#
loop_
_entity_poly.entity_id
_entity_poly.type
_entity_poly.pdbx_seq_one_letter_code
_entity_poly.pdbx_strand_id
1 'polypeptide(L)'
;MNRNFIFVFILLALLSIVNAIPISHKLLKRTTEFTECRQSPTPPLLSVVISPDPVVSGNTETFTASGTLDKDVPHGSELIAFFGDSSTSKIIGDIHRAPMCEGGCPKAGTQFTKTLVYSNVPELPNPYDIVVGVVKKTDVLACAVAANV
;
A
#
# COMPACT_ATOMS: atom_id res chain seq x y z
N MET A 1 -8.22 -24.37 56.96
CA MET A 1 -8.75 -23.31 56.07
C MET A 1 -7.68 -22.53 55.27
N ASN A 2 -6.38 -22.89 55.29
CA ASN A 2 -5.33 -22.16 54.53
C ASN A 2 -5.01 -22.72 53.12
N ARG A 3 -5.43 -23.94 52.78
CA ARG A 3 -5.05 -24.57 51.50
C ARG A 3 -5.85 -24.02 50.31
N ASN A 4 -7.14 -23.70 50.50
CA ASN A 4 -7.99 -23.16 49.43
C ASN A 4 -7.58 -21.75 49.00
N PHE A 5 -7.11 -20.90 49.92
CA PHE A 5 -6.68 -19.54 49.57
C PHE A 5 -5.44 -19.56 48.67
N ILE A 6 -4.47 -20.44 48.93
CA ILE A 6 -3.27 -20.59 48.10
C ILE A 6 -3.66 -20.98 46.67
N PHE A 7 -4.60 -21.90 46.49
CA PHE A 7 -5.09 -22.29 45.16
C PHE A 7 -5.78 -21.14 44.42
N VAL A 8 -6.59 -20.34 45.12
CA VAL A 8 -7.26 -19.18 44.50
C VAL A 8 -6.23 -18.14 44.06
N PHE A 9 -5.21 -17.86 44.87
CA PHE A 9 -4.15 -16.90 44.50
C PHE A 9 -3.29 -17.39 43.33
N ILE A 10 -2.95 -18.68 43.27
CA ILE A 10 -2.21 -19.26 42.14
C ILE A 10 -3.07 -19.22 40.86
N LEU A 11 -4.36 -19.53 40.95
CA LEU A 11 -5.28 -19.45 39.81
C LEU A 11 -5.41 -18.01 39.29
N LEU A 12 -5.52 -17.02 40.20
CA LEU A 12 -5.62 -15.61 39.85
C LEU A 12 -4.35 -15.08 39.19
N ALA A 13 -3.17 -15.49 39.70
CA ALA A 13 -1.89 -15.12 39.11
C ALA A 13 -1.71 -15.70 37.69
N LEU A 14 -2.13 -16.96 37.48
CA LEU A 14 -2.12 -17.58 36.15
C LEU A 14 -3.09 -16.89 35.20
N LEU A 15 -4.32 -16.58 35.63
CA LEU A 15 -5.32 -15.84 34.81
C LEU A 15 -4.86 -14.42 34.46
N SER A 16 -4.16 -13.73 35.38
CA SER A 16 -3.61 -12.39 35.14
C SER A 16 -2.50 -12.39 34.09
N ILE A 17 -1.71 -13.46 33.96
CA ILE A 17 -0.65 -13.58 32.94
C ILE A 17 -1.27 -13.80 31.55
N VAL A 18 -2.38 -14.54 31.46
CA VAL A 18 -3.10 -14.78 30.19
C VAL A 18 -3.79 -13.51 29.68
N ASN A 19 -4.24 -12.62 30.58
CA ASN A 19 -4.90 -11.37 30.21
C ASN A 19 -3.94 -10.17 30.01
N ALA A 20 -2.64 -10.34 30.27
CA ALA A 20 -1.63 -9.26 30.20
C ALA A 20 -0.70 -9.33 28.98
N ILE A 21 -0.85 -10.32 28.10
CA ILE A 21 -0.17 -10.31 26.80
C ILE A 21 -1.19 -9.80 25.78
N PRO A 22 -1.10 -8.55 25.30
CA PRO A 22 -1.87 -8.11 24.15
C PRO A 22 -1.31 -8.83 22.91
N ILE A 23 -1.75 -10.07 22.68
CA ILE A 23 -1.43 -10.88 21.49
C ILE A 23 -2.08 -10.27 20.23
N SER A 24 -2.92 -9.23 20.34
CA SER A 24 -3.85 -8.82 19.28
C SER A 24 -3.44 -7.64 18.40
N HIS A 25 -2.36 -6.88 18.68
CA HIS A 25 -2.06 -5.68 17.88
C HIS A 25 -0.78 -5.71 17.02
N LYS A 26 0.14 -6.65 17.23
CA LYS A 26 1.42 -6.72 16.47
C LYS A 26 1.55 -7.87 15.47
N LEU A 27 0.56 -8.76 15.39
CA LEU A 27 0.60 -9.94 14.51
C LEU A 27 -0.48 -9.97 13.43
N LEU A 28 -1.27 -8.90 13.28
CA LEU A 28 -2.02 -8.70 12.05
C LEU A 28 -1.01 -8.17 11.03
N LYS A 29 -0.52 -9.02 10.13
CA LYS A 29 0.18 -8.58 8.92
C LYS A 29 -0.81 -7.64 8.21
N ARG A 30 -0.68 -6.34 8.41
CA ARG A 30 -1.55 -5.34 7.80
C ARG A 30 -1.21 -5.37 6.32
N THR A 31 -2.07 -5.98 5.53
CA THR A 31 -2.04 -5.83 4.09
C THR A 31 -2.42 -4.39 3.80
N THR A 32 -1.60 -3.70 3.02
CA THR A 32 -1.90 -2.34 2.59
C THR A 32 -3.11 -2.37 1.65
N GLU A 33 -4.19 -1.69 2.03
CA GLU A 33 -5.42 -1.63 1.24
C GLU A 33 -5.42 -0.40 0.32
N PHE A 34 -5.63 -0.64 -0.97
CA PHE A 34 -5.73 0.40 -1.98
C PHE A 34 -7.17 0.66 -2.38
N THR A 35 -7.51 1.94 -2.51
CA THR A 35 -8.86 2.44 -2.83
C THR A 35 -8.80 3.42 -4.00
N GLU A 36 -9.97 3.86 -4.45
CA GLU A 36 -10.12 4.80 -5.57
C GLU A 36 -9.48 6.16 -5.26
N CYS A 37 -8.77 6.71 -6.24
CA CYS A 37 -8.25 8.07 -6.14
C CYS A 37 -9.39 9.09 -6.30
N ARG A 38 -9.39 10.11 -5.44
CA ARG A 38 -10.41 11.18 -5.45
C ARG A 38 -10.06 12.26 -6.47
N GLN A 39 -10.28 11.97 -7.75
CA GLN A 39 -10.17 12.92 -8.85
C GLN A 39 -11.49 12.96 -9.64
N SER A 40 -11.77 14.06 -10.34
CA SER A 40 -12.93 14.17 -11.25
C SER A 40 -12.46 14.31 -12.70
N PRO A 41 -12.87 13.41 -13.62
CA PRO A 41 -13.62 12.17 -13.37
C PRO A 41 -12.80 11.16 -12.54
N THR A 42 -13.48 10.27 -11.81
CA THR A 42 -12.80 9.22 -11.03
C THR A 42 -12.09 8.26 -11.98
N PRO A 43 -10.76 8.13 -11.92
CA PRO A 43 -10.04 7.20 -12.75
C PRO A 43 -10.34 5.75 -12.32
N PRO A 44 -10.32 4.78 -13.25
CA PRO A 44 -10.40 3.36 -12.93
C PRO A 44 -9.43 2.94 -11.81
N LEU A 45 -9.91 2.11 -10.88
CA LEU A 45 -9.11 1.58 -9.78
C LEU A 45 -8.09 0.55 -10.28
N LEU A 46 -6.82 0.71 -9.87
CA LEU A 46 -5.79 -0.32 -10.04
C LEU A 46 -5.81 -1.30 -8.86
N SER A 47 -5.58 -2.58 -9.15
CA SER A 47 -5.19 -3.56 -8.12
C SER A 47 -3.70 -3.44 -7.91
N VAL A 48 -3.27 -3.14 -6.68
CA VAL A 48 -1.86 -2.93 -6.33
C VAL A 48 -1.45 -3.87 -5.22
N VAL A 49 -0.30 -4.51 -5.40
CA VAL A 49 0.40 -5.29 -4.37
C VAL A 49 1.80 -4.69 -4.21
N ILE A 50 2.21 -4.48 -2.96
CA ILE A 50 3.54 -3.96 -2.62
C ILE A 50 4.41 -5.04 -1.97
N SER A 51 5.73 -4.87 -2.03
CA SER A 51 6.69 -5.79 -1.42
C SER A 51 8.02 -5.07 -1.13
N PRO A 52 8.42 -4.95 0.16
CA PRO A 52 7.75 -5.48 1.36
C PRO A 52 6.41 -4.81 1.72
N ASP A 53 5.55 -5.55 2.45
CA ASP A 53 4.31 -5.00 3.05
C ASP A 53 4.31 -5.33 4.56
N PRO A 54 4.43 -4.34 5.47
CA PRO A 54 4.46 -2.89 5.20
C PRO A 54 5.77 -2.40 4.56
N VAL A 55 5.71 -1.20 3.97
CA VAL A 55 6.87 -0.50 3.39
C VAL A 55 7.94 -0.27 4.45
N VAL A 56 9.20 -0.38 4.06
CA VAL A 56 10.35 -0.16 4.96
C VAL A 56 11.27 0.93 4.39
N SER A 57 11.43 2.04 5.12
CA SER A 57 12.36 3.12 4.77
C SER A 57 13.78 2.58 4.50
N GLY A 58 14.48 3.14 3.53
CA GLY A 58 15.83 2.77 3.10
C GLY A 58 15.90 1.48 2.26
N ASN A 59 14.84 0.66 2.24
CA ASN A 59 14.80 -0.55 1.43
C ASN A 59 14.29 -0.29 0.01
N THR A 60 14.36 -1.33 -0.83
CA THR A 60 13.69 -1.35 -2.13
C THR A 60 12.25 -1.79 -1.94
N GLU A 61 11.33 -1.06 -2.57
CA GLU A 61 9.90 -1.34 -2.61
C GLU A 61 9.48 -1.70 -4.03
N THR A 62 8.65 -2.73 -4.18
CA THR A 62 8.17 -3.19 -5.49
C THR A 62 6.66 -3.06 -5.59
N PHE A 63 6.21 -2.21 -6.50
CA PHE A 63 4.79 -2.01 -6.80
C PHE A 63 4.38 -2.88 -7.98
N THR A 64 3.49 -3.83 -7.76
CA THR A 64 2.87 -4.63 -8.82
C THR A 64 1.44 -4.14 -9.04
N ALA A 65 1.21 -3.43 -10.13
CA ALA A 65 -0.08 -2.87 -10.50
C ALA A 65 -0.74 -3.69 -11.62
N SER A 66 -2.01 -4.02 -11.45
CA SER A 66 -2.82 -4.71 -12.45
C SER A 66 -4.15 -4.01 -12.67
N GLY A 67 -4.71 -4.13 -13.87
CA GLY A 67 -6.02 -3.56 -14.18
C GLY A 67 -6.49 -3.89 -15.59
N THR A 68 -7.73 -3.50 -15.88
CA THR A 68 -8.35 -3.55 -17.21
C THR A 68 -8.96 -2.18 -17.48
N LEU A 69 -8.63 -1.56 -18.62
CA LEU A 69 -9.12 -0.21 -18.97
C LEU A 69 -10.04 -0.28 -20.18
N ASP A 70 -10.99 0.64 -20.26
CA ASP A 70 -11.95 0.73 -21.38
C ASP A 70 -11.36 1.34 -22.65
N LYS A 71 -10.14 1.88 -22.56
CA LYS A 71 -9.42 2.51 -23.66
C LYS A 71 -8.01 1.96 -23.75
N ASP A 72 -7.48 1.94 -24.97
CA ASP A 72 -6.08 1.63 -25.22
C ASP A 72 -5.18 2.56 -24.41
N VAL A 73 -4.19 2.00 -23.72
CA VAL A 73 -3.14 2.79 -23.07
C VAL A 73 -2.29 3.42 -24.18
N PRO A 74 -2.22 4.75 -24.28
CA PRO A 74 -1.50 5.38 -25.38
C PRO A 74 0.02 5.19 -25.24
N HIS A 75 0.72 5.24 -26.37
CA HIS A 75 2.18 5.29 -26.35
C HIS A 75 2.70 6.49 -25.55
N GLY A 76 3.76 6.27 -24.78
CA GLY A 76 4.35 7.26 -23.86
C GLY A 76 3.64 7.36 -22.50
N SER A 77 2.70 6.47 -22.20
CA SER A 77 2.15 6.33 -20.84
C SER A 77 3.14 5.66 -19.90
N GLU A 78 3.05 6.01 -18.62
CA GLU A 78 3.93 5.55 -17.55
C GLU A 78 3.09 5.03 -16.38
N LEU A 79 3.54 3.94 -15.74
CA LEU A 79 3.16 3.61 -14.37
C LEU A 79 3.98 4.51 -13.45
N ILE A 80 3.33 5.16 -12.50
CA ILE A 80 3.99 5.95 -11.46
C ILE A 80 3.67 5.42 -10.07
N ALA A 81 4.61 5.59 -9.15
CA ALA A 81 4.40 5.37 -7.72
C ALA A 81 5.13 6.44 -6.91
N PHE A 82 4.49 6.96 -5.86
CA PHE A 82 5.11 7.89 -4.92
C PHE A 82 4.42 7.85 -3.55
N PHE A 83 5.12 8.40 -2.56
CA PHE A 83 4.61 8.57 -1.19
C PHE A 83 4.13 10.00 -0.99
N GLY A 84 3.05 10.17 -0.24
CA GLY A 84 2.49 11.46 0.14
C GLY A 84 2.46 11.63 1.65
N ASP A 85 2.69 12.84 2.13
CA ASP A 85 2.45 13.19 3.53
C ASP A 85 0.93 13.44 3.70
N SER A 86 0.26 12.59 4.49
CA SER A 86 -1.21 12.65 4.66
C SER A 86 -1.69 13.96 5.30
N SER A 87 -0.81 14.67 6.01
CA SER A 87 -1.17 15.93 6.71
C SER A 87 -1.05 17.15 5.81
N THR A 88 -0.07 17.16 4.91
CA THR A 88 0.27 18.32 4.06
C THR A 88 -0.06 18.12 2.59
N SER A 89 -0.41 16.89 2.20
CA SER A 89 -0.63 16.45 0.81
C SER A 89 0.57 16.72 -0.11
N LYS A 90 1.78 16.80 0.45
CA LYS A 90 3.03 16.96 -0.29
C LYS A 90 3.61 15.61 -0.65
N ILE A 91 4.26 15.53 -1.81
CA ILE A 91 5.03 14.35 -2.20
C ILE A 91 6.27 14.23 -1.32
N ILE A 92 6.53 13.02 -0.84
CA ILE A 92 7.73 12.65 -0.08
C ILE A 92 8.70 11.96 -1.03
N GLY A 93 9.91 12.51 -1.15
CA GLY A 93 10.92 12.03 -2.09
C GLY A 93 10.52 12.27 -3.55
N ASP A 94 10.87 11.33 -4.43
CA ASP A 94 10.65 11.42 -5.88
C ASP A 94 9.49 10.56 -6.37
N ILE A 95 8.89 10.98 -7.49
CA ILE A 95 7.94 10.16 -8.24
C ILE A 95 8.71 9.17 -9.12
N HIS A 96 8.56 7.88 -8.83
CA HIS A 96 9.16 6.82 -9.65
C HIS A 96 8.26 6.48 -10.84
N ARG A 97 8.88 6.03 -11.93
CA ARG A 97 8.21 5.83 -13.23
C ARG A 97 8.69 4.55 -13.89
N ALA A 98 7.77 3.84 -14.55
CA ALA A 98 8.07 2.72 -15.44
C ALA A 98 7.22 2.84 -16.72
N PRO A 99 7.80 2.63 -17.92
CA PRO A 99 7.05 2.74 -19.16
C PRO A 99 5.96 1.65 -19.28
N MET A 100 4.74 2.05 -19.66
CA MET A 100 3.65 1.08 -19.85
C MET A 100 3.80 0.24 -21.11
N CYS A 101 4.52 0.75 -22.11
CA CYS A 101 4.53 0.20 -23.47
C CYS A 101 5.79 -0.60 -23.84
N GLU A 102 6.60 -1.03 -22.88
CA GLU A 102 7.70 -1.96 -23.15
C GLU A 102 7.15 -3.31 -23.65
N GLY A 103 7.45 -3.63 -24.91
CA GLY A 103 6.94 -4.82 -25.59
C GLY A 103 5.51 -4.69 -26.15
N GLY A 104 4.92 -3.49 -26.09
CA GLY A 104 3.55 -3.20 -26.53
C GLY A 104 2.72 -2.52 -25.45
N CYS A 105 1.80 -1.64 -25.86
CA CYS A 105 0.91 -0.96 -24.93
C CYS A 105 -0.31 -1.83 -24.59
N PRO A 106 -0.79 -1.82 -23.32
CA PRO A 106 -2.06 -2.46 -22.96
C PRO A 106 -3.23 -1.99 -23.82
N LYS A 107 -4.05 -2.96 -24.25
CA LYS A 107 -5.25 -2.74 -25.08
C LYS A 107 -6.51 -2.65 -24.24
N ALA A 108 -7.49 -1.92 -24.76
CA ALA A 108 -8.82 -1.82 -24.15
C ALA A 108 -9.41 -3.22 -23.88
N GLY A 109 -10.05 -3.39 -22.72
CA GLY A 109 -10.69 -4.63 -22.30
C GLY A 109 -9.73 -5.79 -21.98
N THR A 110 -8.42 -5.59 -22.08
CA THR A 110 -7.41 -6.61 -21.78
C THR A 110 -6.76 -6.33 -20.43
N GLN A 111 -6.68 -7.35 -19.58
CA GLN A 111 -5.97 -7.24 -18.31
C GLN A 111 -4.47 -7.05 -18.55
N PHE A 112 -3.86 -6.12 -17.82
CA PHE A 112 -2.42 -5.96 -17.77
C PHE A 112 -1.90 -6.11 -16.35
N THR A 113 -0.61 -6.42 -16.24
CA THR A 113 0.18 -6.36 -15.01
C THR A 113 1.51 -5.68 -15.32
N LYS A 114 1.89 -4.71 -14.50
CA LYS A 114 3.17 -4.00 -14.60
C LYS A 114 3.79 -3.84 -13.23
N THR A 115 5.11 -3.95 -13.19
CA THR A 115 5.91 -3.79 -11.99
C THR A 115 6.72 -2.51 -12.07
N LEU A 116 6.84 -1.81 -10.95
CA LEU A 116 7.70 -0.65 -10.77
C LEU A 116 8.52 -0.84 -9.50
N VAL A 117 9.83 -0.62 -9.60
CA VAL A 117 10.77 -0.74 -8.48
C VAL A 117 11.15 0.66 -7.99
N TYR A 118 10.94 0.93 -6.72
CA TYR A 118 11.39 2.14 -6.02
C TYR A 118 12.59 1.74 -5.15
N SER A 119 13.78 2.18 -5.53
CA SER A 119 14.99 1.90 -4.74
C SER A 119 15.18 2.96 -3.67
N ASN A 120 15.58 2.54 -2.46
CA ASN A 120 15.90 3.44 -1.35
C ASN A 120 14.72 4.36 -0.97
N VAL A 121 13.63 3.76 -0.48
CA VAL A 121 12.45 4.47 0.01
C VAL A 121 12.86 5.54 1.04
N PRO A 122 12.36 6.79 0.95
CA PRO A 122 12.69 7.84 1.90
C PRO A 122 12.16 7.52 3.31
N GLU A 123 12.58 8.29 4.31
CA GLU A 123 11.93 8.23 5.63
C GLU A 123 10.48 8.69 5.52
N LEU A 124 9.56 7.85 6.01
CA LEU A 124 8.12 8.08 5.93
C LEU A 124 7.56 8.49 7.30
N PRO A 125 6.75 9.57 7.37
CA PRO A 125 6.02 9.91 8.59
C PRO A 125 4.93 8.88 8.86
N ASN A 126 4.36 8.90 10.06
CA ASN A 126 3.14 8.15 10.37
C ASN A 126 2.04 9.14 10.78
N PRO A 127 0.94 9.28 10.01
CA PRO A 127 0.60 8.51 8.80
C PRO A 127 1.26 9.04 7.51
N TYR A 128 1.31 8.19 6.48
CA TYR A 128 1.61 8.57 5.10
C TYR A 128 0.63 7.93 4.10
N ASP A 129 0.65 8.42 2.85
CA ASP A 129 -0.15 7.89 1.76
C ASP A 129 0.76 7.25 0.69
N ILE A 130 0.23 6.26 -0.02
CA ILE A 130 0.86 5.64 -1.19
C ILE A 130 -0.04 5.85 -2.39
N VAL A 131 0.50 6.41 -3.47
CA VAL A 131 -0.24 6.63 -4.72
C VAL A 131 0.43 5.89 -5.86
N VAL A 132 -0.35 5.09 -6.58
CA VAL A 132 0.07 4.39 -7.79
C VAL A 132 -0.89 4.72 -8.93
N GLY A 133 -0.37 5.04 -10.11
CA GLY A 133 -1.23 5.45 -11.22
C GLY A 133 -0.64 5.18 -12.59
N VAL A 134 -1.51 5.01 -13.59
CA VAL A 134 -1.12 5.01 -15.00
C VAL A 134 -1.41 6.40 -15.54
N VAL A 135 -0.38 7.08 -16.05
CA VAL A 135 -0.48 8.48 -16.48
C VAL A 135 0.05 8.68 -17.90
N LYS A 136 -0.39 9.76 -18.53
CA LYS A 136 0.22 10.32 -19.73
C LYS A 136 0.27 11.83 -19.59
N LYS A 137 1.47 12.39 -19.44
CA LYS A 137 1.65 13.82 -19.10
C LYS A 137 0.85 14.15 -17.82
N THR A 138 -0.24 14.92 -17.95
CA THR A 138 -1.13 15.32 -16.86
C THR A 138 -2.38 14.45 -16.76
N ASP A 139 -2.63 13.57 -17.73
CA ASP A 139 -3.84 12.74 -17.77
C ASP A 139 -3.64 11.50 -16.90
N VAL A 140 -4.56 11.27 -15.96
CA VAL A 140 -4.59 10.08 -15.12
C VAL A 140 -5.55 9.07 -15.75
N LEU A 141 -5.00 7.95 -16.21
CA LEU A 141 -5.75 6.90 -16.92
C LEU A 141 -6.28 5.83 -15.97
N ALA A 142 -5.60 5.61 -14.85
CA ALA A 142 -6.00 4.69 -13.78
C ALA A 142 -5.24 5.08 -12.50
N CYS A 143 -5.80 4.81 -11.32
CA CYS A 143 -5.18 5.21 -10.07
C CYS A 143 -5.63 4.36 -8.89
N ALA A 144 -4.75 4.20 -7.92
CA ALA A 144 -5.01 3.56 -6.63
C ALA A 144 -4.28 4.33 -5.52
N VAL A 145 -4.94 4.51 -4.39
CA VAL A 145 -4.38 5.17 -3.20
C VAL A 145 -4.59 4.32 -1.95
N ALA A 146 -3.51 4.09 -1.20
CA ALA A 146 -3.59 3.64 0.18
C ALA A 146 -3.36 4.86 1.06
N ALA A 147 -4.38 5.24 1.84
CA ALA A 147 -4.36 6.48 2.62
C ALA A 147 -4.20 6.17 4.12
N ASN A 148 -3.40 7.00 4.80
CA ASN A 148 -3.09 6.89 6.22
C ASN A 148 -2.53 5.51 6.63
N VAL A 149 -1.54 5.03 5.87
CA VAL A 149 -0.73 3.85 6.19
C VAL A 149 0.18 4.15 7.38
#